data_AF-A0A952B1M3-F1
#
_entry.id   AF-A0A952B1M3-F1
#
_cell.length_a   1.000
_cell.length_b   1.000
_cell.length_c   1.000
_cell.angle_alpha   90.00
_cell.angle_beta   90.00
_cell.angle_gamma   90.00
#
_symmetry.space_group_name_H-M   'P 1'
#
loop_
_entity.id
_entity.type
_entity.pdbx_description
1 polymer ?
#
loop_
_entity_poly.entity_id
_entity_poly.type
_entity_poly.pdbx_seq_one_letter_code
_entity_poly.pdbx_strand_id
1 'polypeptide(L)'
;MKHIPTRWVFHYTIAAILSLAALCTGCASQPNLSKNIEPKTLSFWKPHTLYLQSASADTLYVEIDAVQGSEPKDETIETLRQYLLQYCDKPGGIQIVRSAPIPLQDAQATRPELLALRHMDGPPAKNDAPAAYLYVLFYDSSELLGERYRQAVNPHAKLLPYPAAIYMDSRYIKKHNLTKYEGQLLLHEVGHIFGLTWGQKRGRDWYSHCQSKVCLMYETYRVNALPFRKDQQKLFCDLCKADLRQARQDQPDPRLRFIGPLMVRSEKDYHVISLPAFIKLHVGPLDSIDFYDVLEEARNEVQRLAAQPDTVAVIMGTDQTANTNQMALLRQAMEKAKNDPYHTVRLGVNAIKQQPMRQFNRNPNQEKIVSNWWRNR
;
A
#
# COMPACT_ATOMS: atom_id res chain seq x y z
N MET A 1 0.36 -69.45 21.36
CA MET A 1 1.17 -68.22 21.24
C MET A 1 1.39 -67.96 19.76
N LYS A 2 0.79 -66.90 19.20
CA LYS A 2 0.89 -66.55 17.77
C LYS A 2 1.93 -65.44 17.61
N HIS A 3 2.99 -65.70 16.86
CA HIS A 3 4.02 -64.73 16.50
C HIS A 3 3.45 -63.68 15.52
N ILE A 4 3.53 -62.40 15.91
CA ILE A 4 3.25 -61.27 15.03
C ILE A 4 4.59 -60.82 14.40
N PRO A 5 4.70 -60.73 13.07
CA PRO A 5 5.95 -60.36 12.41
C PRO A 5 6.25 -58.86 12.49
N THR A 6 7.39 -58.53 13.09
CA THR A 6 7.94 -57.19 13.40
C THR A 6 8.44 -56.37 12.20
N ARG A 7 8.06 -56.71 10.97
CA ARG A 7 8.60 -56.05 9.76
C ARG A 7 7.78 -54.87 9.20
N TRP A 8 6.60 -54.58 9.76
CA TRP A 8 5.71 -53.52 9.23
C TRP A 8 5.77 -52.18 9.98
N VAL A 9 6.58 -52.05 11.03
CA VAL A 9 6.63 -50.82 11.85
C VAL A 9 7.65 -49.80 11.31
N PHE A 10 8.61 -50.22 10.48
CA PHE A 10 9.73 -49.35 10.06
C PHE A 10 9.51 -48.52 8.78
N HIS A 11 8.40 -48.70 8.05
CA HIS A 11 8.17 -47.96 6.79
C HIS A 11 7.17 -46.79 6.94
N TYR A 12 6.38 -46.76 8.01
CA TYR A 12 5.48 -45.63 8.30
C TYR A 12 6.16 -44.45 9.00
N THR A 13 7.33 -44.65 9.62
CA THR A 13 8.05 -43.59 10.33
C THR A 13 8.85 -42.69 9.40
N ILE A 14 9.36 -43.20 8.28
CA ILE A 14 10.17 -42.41 7.33
C ILE A 14 9.28 -41.55 6.40
N ALA A 15 8.07 -42.01 6.07
CA ALA A 15 7.11 -41.23 5.29
C ALA A 15 6.56 -40.01 6.08
N ALA A 16 6.43 -40.13 7.41
CA ALA A 16 5.98 -39.01 8.26
C ALA A 16 7.06 -37.92 8.46
N ILE A 17 8.35 -38.24 8.29
CA ILE A 17 9.45 -37.28 8.47
C ILE A 17 9.70 -36.46 7.20
N LEU A 18 9.38 -36.99 6.01
CA LEU A 18 9.55 -36.28 4.73
C LEU A 18 8.37 -35.35 4.37
N SER A 19 7.22 -35.50 5.01
CA SER A 19 6.11 -34.52 4.90
C SER A 19 6.26 -33.32 5.84
N LEU A 20 7.35 -33.25 6.61
CA LEU A 20 7.74 -32.07 7.41
C LEU A 20 8.53 -31.05 6.58
N ALA A 21 8.26 -30.96 5.27
CA ALA A 21 8.67 -29.83 4.46
C ALA A 21 7.87 -28.62 4.95
N ALA A 22 8.46 -27.85 5.86
CA ALA A 22 7.93 -26.58 6.33
C ALA A 22 7.45 -25.77 5.12
N LEU A 23 6.13 -25.59 5.02
CA LEU A 23 5.47 -24.75 4.03
C LEU A 23 5.96 -23.32 4.24
N CYS A 24 7.07 -22.98 3.60
CA CYS A 24 7.67 -21.65 3.64
C CYS A 24 6.91 -20.79 2.63
N THR A 25 5.88 -20.10 3.10
CA THR A 25 5.11 -19.14 2.32
C THR A 25 5.75 -17.76 2.49
N GLY A 26 6.76 -17.46 1.66
CA GLY A 26 7.44 -16.16 1.70
C GLY A 26 6.57 -15.06 1.11
N CYS A 27 6.66 -13.84 1.66
CA CYS A 27 6.16 -12.59 1.10
C CYS A 27 7.04 -12.22 -0.10
N ALA A 28 6.44 -12.12 -1.29
CA ALA A 28 7.16 -11.74 -2.49
C ALA A 28 7.28 -10.22 -2.50
N SER A 29 8.48 -9.69 -2.29
CA SER A 29 8.79 -8.33 -2.72
C SER A 29 8.55 -8.26 -4.23
N GLN A 30 7.75 -7.32 -4.72
CA GLN A 30 7.49 -7.20 -6.15
C GLN A 30 8.83 -7.15 -6.92
N PRO A 31 9.05 -8.06 -7.90
CA PRO A 31 10.28 -8.05 -8.66
C PRO A 31 10.36 -6.79 -9.53
N ASN A 32 11.52 -6.13 -9.51
CA ASN A 32 12.03 -5.13 -10.47
C ASN A 32 11.80 -3.63 -10.26
N LEU A 33 10.95 -3.14 -9.35
CA LEU A 33 10.94 -1.69 -9.04
C LEU A 33 12.06 -1.28 -8.07
N SER A 34 12.56 -2.22 -7.26
CA SER A 34 13.48 -1.94 -6.16
C SER A 34 14.94 -1.75 -6.57
N LYS A 35 15.39 -2.41 -7.65
CA LYS A 35 16.83 -2.51 -7.99
C LYS A 35 17.49 -1.18 -8.37
N ASN A 36 16.70 -0.16 -8.69
CA ASN A 36 17.20 1.17 -9.10
C ASN A 36 16.91 2.27 -8.07
N ILE A 37 16.29 1.95 -6.93
CA ILE A 37 16.05 2.92 -5.86
C ILE A 37 17.20 2.76 -4.86
N GLU A 38 18.22 3.61 -4.98
CA GLU A 38 19.33 3.60 -4.02
C GLU A 38 18.79 3.80 -2.58
N PRO A 39 19.25 3.03 -1.57
CA PRO A 39 18.77 3.14 -0.19
C PRO A 39 18.89 4.54 0.44
N LYS A 40 19.79 5.40 -0.07
CA LYS A 40 19.92 6.81 0.33
C LYS A 40 18.76 7.70 -0.15
N THR A 41 17.96 7.22 -1.10
CA THR A 41 17.03 8.06 -1.86
C THR A 41 15.64 8.18 -1.25
N LEU A 42 15.28 7.53 -0.14
CA LEU A 42 13.94 7.69 0.47
C LEU A 42 13.92 8.54 1.74
N SER A 43 15.01 9.25 2.05
CA SER A 43 15.00 10.26 3.12
C SER A 43 13.93 11.34 2.89
N PHE A 44 13.52 11.56 1.64
CA PHE A 44 12.43 12.47 1.30
C PHE A 44 11.02 11.93 1.61
N TRP A 45 10.89 10.66 2.00
CA TRP A 45 9.62 9.95 2.12
C TRP A 45 9.56 9.15 3.41
N LYS A 46 9.12 9.81 4.50
CA LYS A 46 8.93 9.21 5.84
C LYS A 46 7.46 9.20 6.32
N PRO A 47 6.53 8.60 5.57
CA PRO A 47 5.10 8.61 5.88
C PRO A 47 4.76 7.94 7.21
N HIS A 48 5.60 7.01 7.71
CA HIS A 48 5.38 6.35 9.01
C HIS A 48 5.21 7.32 10.18
N THR A 49 5.90 8.47 10.13
CA THR A 49 5.82 9.50 11.17
C THR A 49 4.41 10.08 11.31
N LEU A 50 3.62 10.08 10.21
CA LEU A 50 2.25 10.58 10.20
C LEU A 50 1.28 9.70 11.01
N TYR A 51 1.60 8.40 11.15
CA TYR A 51 0.76 7.43 11.85
C TYR A 51 1.12 7.28 13.32
N LEU A 52 2.40 7.43 13.67
CA LEU A 52 2.92 7.07 14.98
C LEU A 52 2.82 8.19 16.02
N GLN A 53 2.62 9.44 15.57
CA GLN A 53 2.73 10.64 16.41
C GLN A 53 1.48 11.51 16.31
N SER A 54 1.13 12.20 17.40
CA SER A 54 -0.01 13.13 17.45
C SER A 54 0.26 14.42 16.67
N ALA A 55 1.49 14.93 16.71
CA ALA A 55 1.88 16.22 16.13
C ALA A 55 1.51 16.42 14.64
N SER A 56 1.38 15.36 13.86
CA SER A 56 1.00 15.42 12.45
C SER A 56 -0.51 15.29 12.19
N ALA A 57 -1.22 14.60 13.07
CA ALA A 57 -2.66 14.34 13.02
C ALA A 57 -3.08 13.69 14.34
N ASP A 58 -4.06 14.25 15.03
CA ASP A 58 -4.50 13.74 16.33
C ASP A 58 -5.40 12.50 16.22
N THR A 59 -5.94 12.23 15.02
CA THR A 59 -6.79 11.08 14.72
C THR A 59 -6.15 10.18 13.67
N LEU A 60 -6.56 8.90 13.67
CA LEU A 60 -6.27 7.95 12.60
C LEU A 60 -7.59 7.38 12.08
N TYR A 61 -7.83 7.56 10.79
CA TYR A 61 -8.95 6.97 10.07
C TYR A 61 -8.46 5.77 9.26
N VAL A 62 -9.03 4.60 9.52
CA VAL A 62 -8.74 3.37 8.81
C VAL A 62 -9.98 2.94 8.05
N GLU A 63 -9.85 2.86 6.74
CA GLU A 63 -10.91 2.41 5.86
C GLU A 63 -10.61 1.00 5.38
N ILE A 64 -11.61 0.13 5.52
CA ILE A 64 -11.50 -1.28 5.16
C ILE A 64 -12.59 -1.62 4.15
N ASP A 65 -12.15 -1.89 2.94
CA ASP A 65 -12.99 -2.40 1.88
C ASP A 65 -12.74 -3.89 1.69
N ALA A 66 -13.79 -4.58 1.26
CA ALA A 66 -13.70 -5.99 0.91
C ALA A 66 -14.53 -6.27 -0.34
N VAL A 67 -13.97 -7.03 -1.26
CA VAL A 67 -14.76 -7.69 -2.31
C VAL A 67 -15.64 -8.74 -1.64
N GLN A 68 -16.89 -8.84 -2.08
CA GLN A 68 -17.86 -9.82 -1.57
C GLN A 68 -17.26 -11.24 -1.51
N GLY A 69 -17.32 -11.88 -0.34
CA GLY A 69 -16.74 -13.20 -0.08
C GLY A 69 -15.26 -13.20 0.37
N SER A 70 -14.65 -12.02 0.47
CA SER A 70 -13.29 -11.81 0.96
C SER A 70 -13.24 -10.97 2.24
N GLU A 71 -14.37 -10.74 2.89
CA GLU A 71 -14.48 -9.90 4.08
C GLU A 71 -13.58 -10.41 5.22
N PRO A 72 -12.83 -9.52 5.89
CA PRO A 72 -12.04 -9.91 7.05
C PRO A 72 -12.94 -10.30 8.21
N LYS A 73 -12.43 -11.16 9.08
CA LYS A 73 -13.14 -11.53 10.30
C LYS A 73 -13.13 -10.41 11.33
N ASP A 74 -14.11 -10.43 12.24
CA ASP A 74 -14.16 -9.47 13.36
C ASP A 74 -12.92 -9.54 14.24
N GLU A 75 -12.38 -10.73 14.47
CA GLU A 75 -11.15 -10.90 15.25
C GLU A 75 -9.92 -10.28 14.57
N THR A 76 -9.87 -10.30 13.23
CA THR A 76 -8.81 -9.65 12.44
C THR A 76 -8.85 -8.13 12.66
N ILE A 77 -10.04 -7.54 12.63
CA ILE A 77 -10.22 -6.10 12.80
C ILE A 77 -10.00 -5.67 14.25
N GLU A 78 -10.42 -6.47 15.22
CA GLU A 78 -10.11 -6.20 16.62
C GLU A 78 -8.60 -6.31 16.89
N THR A 79 -7.93 -7.28 16.29
CA THR A 79 -6.46 -7.40 16.34
C THR A 79 -5.78 -6.14 15.78
N LEU A 80 -6.26 -5.63 14.64
CA LEU A 80 -5.77 -4.37 14.07
C LEU A 80 -6.00 -3.20 15.03
N ARG A 81 -7.22 -3.06 15.58
CA ARG A 81 -7.55 -2.00 16.53
C ARG A 81 -6.61 -1.97 17.72
N GLN A 82 -6.43 -3.12 18.39
CA GLN A 82 -5.54 -3.22 19.56
C GLN A 82 -4.11 -2.86 19.22
N TYR A 83 -3.64 -3.29 18.04
CA TYR A 83 -2.30 -2.95 17.57
C TYR A 83 -2.13 -1.45 17.31
N LEU A 84 -3.10 -0.81 16.65
CA LEU A 84 -3.05 0.62 16.38
C LEU A 84 -3.09 1.42 17.68
N LEU A 85 -3.96 1.06 18.64
CA LEU A 85 -4.01 1.67 19.97
C LEU A 85 -2.70 1.50 20.75
N GLN A 86 -2.00 0.40 20.56
CA GLN A 86 -0.73 0.12 21.24
C GLN A 86 0.42 1.00 20.71
N TYR A 87 0.48 1.23 19.39
CA TYR A 87 1.67 1.82 18.76
C TYR A 87 1.49 3.23 18.23
N CYS A 88 0.27 3.65 17.88
CA CYS A 88 -0.04 5.00 17.42
C CYS A 88 -0.37 5.92 18.59
N ASP A 89 0.24 7.10 18.62
CA ASP A 89 -0.17 8.18 19.50
C ASP A 89 -1.21 9.06 18.81
N LYS A 90 -2.50 8.76 19.02
CA LYS A 90 -3.65 9.46 18.42
C LYS A 90 -4.66 9.85 19.49
N PRO A 91 -4.45 10.98 20.20
CA PRO A 91 -5.30 11.38 21.32
C PRO A 91 -6.74 11.70 20.90
N GLY A 92 -6.95 12.12 19.65
CA GLY A 92 -8.29 12.30 19.06
C GLY A 92 -8.99 10.97 18.73
N GLY A 93 -8.30 9.84 18.86
CA GLY A 93 -8.85 8.50 18.68
C GLY A 93 -8.51 7.86 17.33
N ILE A 94 -8.87 6.57 17.23
CA ILE A 94 -8.67 5.75 16.05
C ILE A 94 -10.03 5.25 15.59
N GLN A 95 -10.44 5.62 14.38
CA GLN A 95 -11.67 5.18 13.76
C GLN A 95 -11.34 4.11 12.73
N ILE A 96 -11.99 2.95 12.84
CA ILE A 96 -11.91 1.89 11.82
C ILE A 96 -13.31 1.70 11.26
N VAL A 97 -13.47 1.97 9.96
CA VAL A 97 -14.73 1.78 9.24
C VAL A 97 -14.64 0.59 8.31
N ARG A 98 -15.77 -0.07 8.09
CA ARG A 98 -15.93 -1.05 7.03
C ARG A 98 -17.00 -0.55 6.08
N SER A 99 -16.66 -0.50 4.80
CA SER A 99 -17.63 -0.19 3.75
C SER A 99 -18.53 -1.39 3.49
N ALA A 100 -19.61 -1.16 2.74
CA ALA A 100 -20.38 -2.26 2.19
C ALA A 100 -19.49 -3.11 1.26
N PRO A 101 -19.67 -4.45 1.21
CA PRO A 101 -18.88 -5.28 0.32
C PRO A 101 -18.98 -4.83 -1.13
N ILE A 102 -17.85 -4.73 -1.80
CA ILE A 102 -17.76 -4.41 -3.23
C ILE A 102 -18.35 -5.59 -4.01
N PRO A 103 -19.39 -5.38 -4.83
CA PRO A 103 -19.97 -6.44 -5.64
C PRO A 103 -18.91 -7.10 -6.54
N LEU A 104 -18.96 -8.43 -6.65
CA LEU A 104 -17.99 -9.19 -7.46
C LEU A 104 -17.87 -8.67 -8.91
N GLN A 105 -19.00 -8.31 -9.52
CA GLN A 105 -19.06 -7.78 -10.89
C GLN A 105 -18.25 -6.47 -11.07
N ASP A 106 -18.18 -5.63 -10.03
CA ASP A 106 -17.45 -4.35 -10.08
C ASP A 106 -15.94 -4.57 -9.91
N ALA A 107 -15.59 -5.71 -9.30
CA ALA A 107 -14.23 -6.12 -8.98
C ALA A 107 -13.57 -6.93 -10.12
N GLN A 108 -14.36 -7.53 -11.01
CA GLN A 108 -13.88 -8.39 -12.10
C GLN A 108 -12.88 -7.69 -13.03
N ALA A 109 -11.88 -8.44 -13.47
CA ALA A 109 -10.82 -8.03 -14.39
C ALA A 109 -10.10 -6.72 -14.03
N THR A 110 -10.09 -6.34 -12.74
CA THR A 110 -9.55 -5.08 -12.25
C THR A 110 -8.37 -5.32 -11.31
N ARG A 111 -7.33 -4.49 -11.43
CA ARG A 111 -6.18 -4.54 -10.51
C ARG A 111 -6.58 -4.03 -9.12
N PRO A 112 -6.05 -4.61 -8.03
CA PRO A 112 -6.38 -4.17 -6.67
C PRO A 112 -6.20 -2.67 -6.44
N GLU A 113 -5.20 -2.04 -7.05
CA GLU A 113 -4.97 -0.61 -6.84
C GLU A 113 -5.99 0.29 -7.55
N LEU A 114 -6.49 -0.14 -8.72
CA LEU A 114 -7.55 0.57 -9.43
C LEU A 114 -8.90 0.37 -8.74
N LEU A 115 -9.13 -0.83 -8.20
CA LEU A 115 -10.31 -1.12 -7.39
C LEU A 115 -10.30 -0.27 -6.11
N ALA A 116 -9.15 -0.23 -5.42
CA ALA A 116 -8.95 0.62 -4.26
C ALA A 116 -9.27 2.09 -4.57
N LEU A 117 -8.73 2.64 -5.65
CA LEU A 117 -9.02 4.02 -6.05
C LEU A 117 -10.51 4.27 -6.32
N ARG A 118 -11.21 3.29 -6.91
CA ARG A 118 -12.63 3.40 -7.26
C ARG A 118 -13.53 3.48 -6.02
N HIS A 119 -13.20 2.71 -4.97
CA HIS A 119 -14.06 2.55 -3.81
C HIS A 119 -13.59 3.31 -2.57
N MET A 120 -12.33 3.79 -2.56
CA MET A 120 -11.80 4.60 -1.48
C MET A 120 -12.57 5.92 -1.32
N ASP A 121 -13.18 6.14 -0.17
CA ASP A 121 -14.00 7.33 0.10
C ASP A 121 -13.31 8.34 1.00
N GLY A 122 -12.45 7.88 1.91
CA GLY A 122 -11.77 8.74 2.88
C GLY A 122 -12.62 9.06 4.12
N PRO A 123 -12.07 9.89 5.03
CA PRO A 123 -12.82 10.34 6.21
C PRO A 123 -14.00 11.25 5.79
N PRO A 124 -15.12 11.24 6.53
CA PRO A 124 -16.25 12.12 6.23
C PRO A 124 -15.86 13.60 6.39
N ALA A 125 -16.34 14.45 5.46
CA ALA A 125 -16.06 15.88 5.40
C ALA A 125 -16.33 16.67 6.71
N LYS A 126 -17.13 16.12 7.63
CA LYS A 126 -17.56 16.80 8.87
C LYS A 126 -16.46 16.90 9.94
N ASN A 127 -15.33 16.24 9.75
CA ASN A 127 -14.20 16.33 10.68
C ASN A 127 -13.19 17.33 10.12
N ASP A 128 -13.27 18.59 10.57
CA ASP A 128 -12.33 19.66 10.20
C ASP A 128 -10.87 19.37 10.67
N ALA A 129 -10.70 18.38 11.57
CA ALA A 129 -9.39 18.00 12.08
C ALA A 129 -8.67 17.04 11.10
N PRO A 130 -7.39 17.32 10.75
CA PRO A 130 -6.62 16.43 9.89
C PRO A 130 -6.46 15.05 10.53
N ALA A 131 -6.85 14.01 9.78
CA ALA A 131 -6.68 12.62 10.16
C ALA A 131 -5.52 12.00 9.38
N ALA A 132 -4.71 11.17 10.04
CA ALA A 132 -3.90 10.21 9.31
C ALA A 132 -4.83 9.18 8.65
N TYR A 133 -4.48 8.69 7.46
CA TYR A 133 -5.35 7.81 6.69
C TYR A 133 -4.65 6.51 6.33
N LEU A 134 -5.32 5.38 6.58
CA LEU A 134 -4.87 4.04 6.19
C LEU A 134 -6.02 3.30 5.49
N TYR A 135 -5.72 2.71 4.35
CA TYR A 135 -6.66 1.93 3.55
C TYR A 135 -6.24 0.46 3.49
N VAL A 136 -7.20 -0.44 3.66
CA VAL A 136 -7.00 -1.88 3.56
C VAL A 136 -8.04 -2.46 2.62
N LEU A 137 -7.60 -3.09 1.53
CA LEU A 137 -8.47 -3.82 0.61
C LEU A 137 -8.29 -5.32 0.76
N PHE A 138 -9.38 -5.99 1.15
CA PHE A 138 -9.48 -7.44 1.08
C PHE A 138 -10.11 -7.88 -0.24
N TYR A 139 -9.51 -8.87 -0.89
CA TYR A 139 -10.00 -9.38 -2.16
C TYR A 139 -9.61 -10.84 -2.37
N ASP A 140 -10.15 -11.48 -3.39
CA ASP A 140 -9.69 -12.78 -3.87
C ASP A 140 -9.15 -12.61 -5.28
N SER A 141 -7.86 -12.91 -5.49
CA SER A 141 -7.24 -12.75 -6.81
C SER A 141 -7.84 -13.64 -7.90
N SER A 142 -8.55 -14.74 -7.56
CA SER A 142 -9.28 -15.51 -8.60
C SER A 142 -10.41 -14.70 -9.21
N GLU A 143 -11.04 -13.83 -8.43
CA GLU A 143 -12.19 -13.03 -8.84
C GLU A 143 -11.76 -11.75 -9.56
N LEU A 144 -10.67 -11.12 -9.11
CA LEU A 144 -10.22 -9.82 -9.62
C LEU A 144 -9.55 -9.87 -10.97
N LEU A 145 -8.72 -10.86 -11.25
CA LEU A 145 -7.69 -10.71 -12.28
C LEU A 145 -7.91 -11.57 -13.53
N GLY A 146 -9.05 -12.27 -13.59
CA GLY A 146 -9.38 -13.23 -14.64
C GLY A 146 -8.31 -14.32 -14.80
N GLU A 147 -8.35 -15.04 -15.92
CA GLU A 147 -7.36 -16.10 -16.20
C GLU A 147 -5.90 -15.60 -16.27
N ARG A 148 -5.68 -14.29 -16.42
CA ARG A 148 -4.33 -13.72 -16.63
C ARG A 148 -3.47 -13.68 -15.39
N TYR A 149 -4.04 -13.69 -14.18
CA TYR A 149 -3.27 -13.82 -12.95
C TYR A 149 -3.71 -15.08 -12.17
N ARG A 150 -3.21 -16.23 -12.61
CA ARG A 150 -3.51 -17.52 -11.96
C ARG A 150 -2.86 -17.67 -10.57
N GLN A 151 -1.97 -16.78 -10.19
CA GLN A 151 -1.20 -16.89 -8.97
C GLN A 151 -1.82 -16.03 -7.88
N ALA A 152 -2.06 -16.64 -6.71
CA ALA A 152 -2.38 -15.91 -5.50
C ALA A 152 -1.25 -14.91 -5.21
N VAL A 153 -1.62 -13.67 -4.93
CA VAL A 153 -0.71 -12.58 -4.64
C VAL A 153 -0.56 -12.52 -3.14
N ASN A 154 0.66 -12.31 -2.65
CA ASN A 154 0.85 -12.27 -1.20
C ASN A 154 0.26 -10.96 -0.65
N PRO A 155 -0.20 -10.95 0.61
CA PRO A 155 -0.43 -9.70 1.31
C PRO A 155 0.76 -8.75 1.14
N HIS A 156 0.48 -7.48 0.90
CA HIS A 156 1.53 -6.48 0.74
C HIS A 156 1.03 -5.07 1.05
N ALA A 157 1.91 -4.27 1.64
CA ALA A 157 1.80 -2.83 1.72
C ALA A 157 2.47 -2.17 0.50
N LYS A 158 1.82 -1.15 -0.07
CA LYS A 158 2.43 -0.36 -1.15
C LYS A 158 3.08 0.88 -0.57
N LEU A 159 4.41 0.93 -0.52
CA LEU A 159 5.14 2.07 0.07
C LEU A 159 5.29 3.27 -0.89
N LEU A 160 5.22 3.01 -2.19
CA LEU A 160 5.27 4.02 -3.23
C LEU A 160 4.32 3.65 -4.38
N PRO A 161 3.62 4.63 -4.99
CA PRO A 161 3.62 6.06 -4.63
C PRO A 161 2.79 6.37 -3.38
N TYR A 162 1.95 5.44 -2.93
CA TYR A 162 0.92 5.70 -1.94
C TYR A 162 1.10 4.83 -0.68
N PRO A 163 1.90 5.27 0.31
CA PRO A 163 2.27 4.56 1.54
C PRO A 163 1.14 4.52 2.58
N ALA A 164 -0.08 4.27 2.11
CA ALA A 164 -1.29 4.26 2.92
C ALA A 164 -2.26 3.16 2.48
N ALA A 165 -1.86 2.25 1.60
CA ALA A 165 -2.67 1.13 1.16
C ALA A 165 -2.03 -0.22 1.46
N ILE A 166 -2.84 -1.12 2.00
CA ILE A 166 -2.54 -2.54 2.22
C ILE A 166 -3.51 -3.37 1.38
N TYR A 167 -2.99 -4.41 0.75
CA TYR A 167 -3.74 -5.31 -0.13
C TYR A 167 -3.68 -6.73 0.44
N MET A 168 -4.83 -7.29 0.80
CA MET A 168 -4.98 -8.58 1.46
C MET A 168 -5.69 -9.58 0.52
N ASP A 169 -4.91 -10.45 -0.13
CA ASP A 169 -5.47 -11.50 -0.98
C ASP A 169 -5.92 -12.71 -0.14
N SER A 170 -7.23 -12.84 0.04
CA SER A 170 -7.85 -13.94 0.77
C SER A 170 -7.55 -15.31 0.13
N ARG A 171 -7.27 -15.35 -1.18
CA ARG A 171 -6.89 -16.60 -1.87
C ARG A 171 -5.56 -17.12 -1.36
N TYR A 172 -4.58 -16.23 -1.18
CA TYR A 172 -3.28 -16.57 -0.63
C TYR A 172 -3.45 -17.16 0.77
N ILE A 173 -4.22 -16.47 1.60
CA ILE A 173 -4.51 -16.88 2.98
C ILE A 173 -5.17 -18.27 3.02
N LYS A 174 -6.21 -18.49 2.20
CA LYS A 174 -6.93 -19.78 2.10
C LYS A 174 -6.02 -20.88 1.56
N LYS A 175 -5.33 -20.64 0.44
CA LYS A 175 -4.43 -21.61 -0.24
C LYS A 175 -3.33 -22.12 0.68
N HIS A 176 -2.84 -21.25 1.58
CA HIS A 176 -1.76 -21.58 2.51
C HIS A 176 -2.25 -21.95 3.92
N ASN A 177 -3.57 -22.12 4.11
CA ASN A 177 -4.19 -22.44 5.40
C ASN A 177 -3.79 -21.46 6.52
N LEU A 178 -3.70 -20.17 6.18
CA LEU A 178 -3.28 -19.08 7.05
C LEU A 178 -4.46 -18.30 7.64
N THR A 179 -5.71 -18.77 7.49
CA THR A 179 -6.91 -18.05 7.94
C THR A 179 -6.89 -17.72 9.43
N LYS A 180 -6.28 -18.57 10.28
CA LYS A 180 -6.09 -18.28 11.71
C LYS A 180 -5.03 -17.20 12.00
N TYR A 181 -4.27 -16.79 10.99
CA TYR A 181 -3.19 -15.81 11.06
C TYR A 181 -3.47 -14.55 10.23
N GLU A 182 -4.68 -14.39 9.70
CA GLU A 182 -5.07 -13.23 8.89
C GLU A 182 -4.75 -11.90 9.61
N GLY A 183 -5.09 -11.80 10.90
CA GLY A 183 -4.71 -10.67 11.74
C GLY A 183 -3.19 -10.43 11.79
N GLN A 184 -2.38 -11.47 12.01
CA GLN A 184 -0.92 -11.31 12.03
C GLN A 184 -0.36 -10.90 10.66
N LEU A 185 -0.87 -11.45 9.56
CA LEU A 185 -0.46 -11.03 8.21
C LEU A 185 -0.79 -9.55 7.97
N LEU A 186 -1.98 -9.10 8.37
CA LEU A 186 -2.33 -7.68 8.30
C LEU A 186 -1.38 -6.82 9.13
N LEU A 187 -1.07 -7.24 10.36
CA LEU A 187 -0.14 -6.51 11.23
C LEU A 187 1.30 -6.46 10.66
N HIS A 188 1.73 -7.48 9.93
CA HIS A 188 3.00 -7.48 9.19
C HIS A 188 3.02 -6.33 8.16
N GLU A 189 1.97 -6.22 7.35
CA GLU A 189 1.87 -5.16 6.34
C GLU A 189 1.73 -3.76 6.97
N VAL A 190 0.98 -3.62 8.07
CA VAL A 190 0.95 -2.38 8.86
C VAL A 190 2.34 -2.03 9.39
N GLY A 191 3.13 -3.04 9.78
CA GLY A 191 4.52 -2.86 10.18
C GLY A 191 5.36 -2.17 9.10
N HIS A 192 5.20 -2.54 7.84
CA HIS A 192 5.84 -1.87 6.71
C HIS A 192 5.40 -0.40 6.57
N ILE A 193 4.09 -0.11 6.74
CA ILE A 193 3.58 1.28 6.74
C ILE A 193 4.18 2.10 7.89
N PHE A 194 4.44 1.46 9.04
CA PHE A 194 5.06 2.10 10.21
C PHE A 194 6.58 2.23 10.10
N GLY A 195 7.16 1.96 8.92
CA GLY A 195 8.58 2.12 8.67
C GLY A 195 9.44 1.11 9.42
N LEU A 196 8.84 0.01 9.92
CA LEU A 196 9.63 -1.11 10.40
C LEU A 196 10.53 -1.58 9.27
N THR A 197 11.75 -1.97 9.64
CA THR A 197 12.78 -2.50 8.75
C THR A 197 13.36 -1.50 7.72
N TRP A 198 13.07 -0.19 7.84
CA TRP A 198 13.67 0.88 7.01
C TRP A 198 15.13 1.28 7.36
N GLY A 199 15.84 0.46 8.15
CA GLY A 199 17.22 0.73 8.59
C GLY A 199 18.30 -0.10 7.88
N GLN A 200 19.49 0.49 7.69
CA GLN A 200 20.65 -0.06 6.95
C GLN A 200 21.20 -1.43 7.42
N LYS A 201 20.70 -2.02 8.50
CA LYS A 201 21.27 -3.23 9.11
C LYS A 201 20.46 -4.51 8.89
N ARG A 202 19.40 -4.51 8.05
CA ARG A 202 18.60 -5.71 7.80
C ARG A 202 18.25 -5.81 6.31
N GLY A 203 18.91 -6.73 5.61
CA GLY A 203 18.64 -7.02 4.19
C GLY A 203 19.26 -6.03 3.19
N ARG A 204 19.45 -6.48 1.94
CA ARG A 204 20.00 -5.67 0.83
C ARG A 204 18.97 -4.74 0.18
N ASP A 205 17.68 -4.94 0.47
CA ASP A 205 16.58 -4.28 -0.22
C ASP A 205 15.77 -3.39 0.74
N TRP A 206 15.31 -2.24 0.26
CA TRP A 206 14.54 -1.23 1.04
C TRP A 206 13.14 -1.71 1.48
N TYR A 207 12.65 -2.80 0.90
CA TYR A 207 11.47 -3.54 1.33
C TYR A 207 11.92 -4.73 2.19
N SER A 208 12.73 -4.45 3.21
CA SER A 208 13.36 -5.53 3.95
C SER A 208 12.38 -6.17 4.92
N HIS A 209 12.59 -7.45 5.19
CA HIS A 209 11.96 -8.14 6.30
C HIS A 209 12.96 -8.21 7.45
N CYS A 210 12.46 -8.36 8.68
CA CYS A 210 13.32 -8.68 9.80
C CYS A 210 13.99 -10.05 9.56
N GLN A 211 15.28 -10.20 9.85
CA GLN A 211 15.97 -11.49 9.68
C GLN A 211 15.66 -12.50 10.80
N SER A 212 15.06 -12.03 11.90
CA SER A 212 14.68 -12.90 13.01
C SER A 212 13.44 -13.72 12.66
N LYS A 213 13.61 -15.03 12.50
CA LYS A 213 12.55 -15.99 12.12
C LYS A 213 11.36 -16.04 13.09
N VAL A 214 11.52 -15.51 14.29
CA VAL A 214 10.46 -15.44 15.32
C VAL A 214 9.77 -14.08 15.36
N CYS A 215 10.25 -13.09 14.60
CA CYS A 215 9.63 -11.78 14.51
C CYS A 215 8.42 -11.83 13.57
N LEU A 216 7.37 -11.08 13.91
CA LEU A 216 6.23 -10.84 13.03
C LEU A 216 6.65 -10.26 11.66
N MET A 217 7.68 -9.40 11.62
CA MET A 217 8.22 -8.81 10.38
C MET A 217 9.13 -9.76 9.57
N TYR A 218 9.22 -11.05 9.90
CA TYR A 218 9.99 -12.00 9.08
C TYR A 218 9.24 -12.31 7.77
N GLU A 219 10.00 -12.48 6.68
CA GLU A 219 9.46 -12.58 5.31
C GLU A 219 8.48 -13.73 5.09
N THR A 220 8.56 -14.78 5.90
CA THR A 220 7.77 -16.00 5.72
C THR A 220 7.00 -16.27 7.00
N TYR A 221 5.68 -16.40 6.92
CA TYR A 221 4.93 -16.88 8.05
C TYR A 221 5.18 -18.39 8.24
N ARG A 222 5.79 -18.76 9.36
CA ARG A 222 6.13 -20.11 9.78
C ARG A 222 5.03 -20.63 10.69
N VAL A 223 4.19 -21.48 10.12
CA VAL A 223 3.22 -22.25 10.91
C VAL A 223 3.94 -23.41 11.58
N ASN A 224 3.87 -23.49 12.91
CA ASN A 224 4.36 -24.67 13.60
C ASN A 224 3.38 -25.84 13.34
N ALA A 225 3.86 -26.88 12.66
CA ALA A 225 3.05 -28.09 12.40
C ALA A 225 2.71 -28.88 13.67
N LEU A 226 3.44 -28.66 14.77
CA LEU A 226 3.22 -29.34 16.04
C LEU A 226 2.29 -28.52 16.95
N PRO A 227 1.12 -29.06 17.36
CA PRO A 227 0.09 -28.32 18.11
C PRO A 227 0.54 -27.83 19.48
N PHE A 228 1.59 -28.41 20.06
CA PHE A 228 2.11 -28.04 21.38
C PHE A 228 3.15 -26.90 21.33
N ARG A 229 3.64 -26.52 20.15
CA ARG A 229 4.57 -25.39 20.01
C ARG A 229 3.79 -24.14 19.67
N LYS A 230 3.76 -23.17 20.61
CA LYS A 230 3.17 -21.86 20.37
C LYS A 230 3.82 -21.20 19.15
N ASP A 231 3.00 -20.66 18.25
CA ASP A 231 3.49 -19.84 17.14
C ASP A 231 4.23 -18.62 17.69
N GLN A 232 5.48 -18.46 17.28
CA GLN A 232 6.36 -17.44 17.85
C GLN A 232 6.24 -16.10 17.13
N GLN A 233 5.79 -16.09 15.87
CA GLN A 233 5.71 -14.89 15.01
C GLN A 233 4.49 -13.99 15.28
N LYS A 234 3.94 -14.01 16.51
CA LYS A 234 2.82 -13.13 16.87
C LYS A 234 3.26 -11.74 17.32
N LEU A 235 4.56 -11.55 17.54
CA LEU A 235 5.11 -10.36 18.17
C LEU A 235 6.30 -9.81 17.39
N PHE A 236 6.53 -8.51 17.49
CA PHE A 236 7.79 -7.92 17.09
C PHE A 236 8.92 -8.33 18.03
N CYS A 237 10.08 -8.62 17.46
CA CYS A 237 11.31 -8.73 18.23
C CYS A 237 11.73 -7.36 18.77
N ASP A 238 12.65 -7.35 19.74
CA ASP A 238 13.09 -6.13 20.42
C ASP A 238 13.68 -5.09 19.48
N LEU A 239 14.30 -5.59 18.41
CA LEU A 239 14.86 -4.83 17.31
C LEU A 239 13.79 -4.06 16.52
N CYS A 240 12.68 -4.70 16.12
CA CYS A 240 11.57 -3.99 15.46
C CYS A 240 10.83 -3.07 16.45
N LYS A 241 10.70 -3.46 17.72
CA LYS A 241 10.14 -2.56 18.74
C LYS A 241 11.01 -1.32 18.96
N ALA A 242 12.33 -1.44 18.86
CA ALA A 242 13.24 -0.30 18.92
C ALA A 242 13.05 0.63 17.71
N ASP A 243 12.87 0.08 16.51
CA ASP A 243 12.56 0.86 15.32
C ASP A 243 11.26 1.66 15.50
N LEU A 244 10.19 1.06 16.05
CA LEU A 244 8.94 1.80 16.36
C LEU A 244 9.15 2.91 17.39
N ARG A 245 9.93 2.65 18.46
CA ARG A 245 10.23 3.68 19.45
C ARG A 245 11.02 4.84 18.84
N GLN A 246 11.98 4.55 17.98
CA GLN A 246 12.74 5.56 17.25
C GLN A 246 11.84 6.35 16.31
N ALA A 247 11.00 5.68 15.52
CA ALA A 247 10.07 6.32 14.60
C ALA A 247 9.04 7.22 15.30
N ARG A 248 8.70 6.94 16.57
CA ARG A 248 7.89 7.82 17.42
C ARG A 248 8.63 9.07 17.93
N GLN A 249 9.95 9.06 17.89
CA GLN A 249 10.81 10.18 18.31
C GLN A 249 11.34 11.01 17.14
N ASP A 250 11.34 10.44 15.93
CA ASP A 250 11.72 11.15 14.69
C ASP A 250 10.83 12.39 14.49
N GLN A 251 11.36 13.49 13.99
CA GLN A 251 10.49 14.61 13.63
C GLN A 251 9.68 14.25 12.36
N PRO A 252 8.36 14.49 12.32
CA PRO A 252 7.58 14.33 11.10
C PRO A 252 8.14 15.21 10.00
N ASP A 253 8.17 14.69 8.76
CA ASP A 253 8.55 15.51 7.62
C ASP A 253 7.44 16.55 7.38
N PRO A 254 7.69 17.86 7.58
CA PRO A 254 6.66 18.89 7.48
C PRO A 254 6.07 19.02 6.06
N ARG A 255 6.74 18.41 5.07
CA ARG A 255 6.27 18.36 3.69
C ARG A 255 5.18 17.32 3.48
N LEU A 256 5.12 16.28 4.29
CA LEU A 256 4.15 15.19 4.16
C LEU A 256 2.93 15.45 5.03
N ARG A 257 1.73 15.24 4.47
CA ARG A 257 0.47 15.29 5.22
C ARG A 257 -0.62 14.52 4.47
N PHE A 258 -1.71 14.25 5.19
CA PHE A 258 -2.96 13.79 4.58
C PHE A 258 -3.92 14.96 4.35
N ILE A 259 -4.63 14.92 3.23
CA ILE A 259 -5.84 15.73 2.97
C ILE A 259 -6.93 14.73 2.59
N GLY A 260 -7.80 14.38 3.54
CA GLY A 260 -8.66 13.21 3.40
C GLY A 260 -7.82 11.95 3.15
N PRO A 261 -8.10 11.16 2.11
CA PRO A 261 -7.27 10.00 1.76
C PRO A 261 -6.04 10.35 0.91
N LEU A 262 -5.87 11.61 0.48
CA LEU A 262 -4.74 12.02 -0.34
C LEU A 262 -3.46 12.06 0.50
N MET A 263 -2.42 11.36 0.06
CA MET A 263 -1.08 11.59 0.58
C MET A 263 -0.44 12.74 -0.20
N VAL A 264 -0.15 13.85 0.48
CA VAL A 264 0.40 15.05 -0.15
C VAL A 264 1.83 15.27 0.32
N ARG A 265 2.76 15.38 -0.63
CA ARG A 265 4.12 15.89 -0.39
C ARG A 265 4.28 17.28 -0.98
N SER A 266 4.63 18.23 -0.15
CA SER A 266 4.88 19.61 -0.55
C SER A 266 6.35 19.81 -0.89
N GLU A 267 6.60 20.36 -2.07
CA GLU A 267 7.92 20.78 -2.53
C GLU A 267 7.90 22.29 -2.78
N LYS A 268 9.06 22.87 -3.13
CA LYS A 268 9.14 24.29 -3.43
C LYS A 268 8.39 24.62 -4.73
N ASP A 269 7.19 25.19 -4.58
CA ASP A 269 6.27 25.68 -5.62
C ASP A 269 5.37 24.61 -6.26
N TYR A 270 5.33 23.38 -5.72
CA TYR A 270 4.41 22.35 -6.19
C TYR A 270 4.12 21.31 -5.10
N HIS A 271 3.06 20.54 -5.29
CA HIS A 271 2.70 19.43 -4.43
C HIS A 271 2.54 18.16 -5.26
N VAL A 272 2.99 17.03 -4.71
CA VAL A 272 2.79 15.70 -5.26
C VAL A 272 1.68 15.04 -4.48
N ILE A 273 0.52 14.90 -5.11
CA ILE A 273 -0.64 14.20 -4.56
C ILE A 273 -0.58 12.76 -5.00
N SER A 274 -0.65 11.82 -4.06
CA SER A 274 -0.57 10.39 -4.32
C SER A 274 -1.82 9.68 -3.81
N LEU A 275 -2.29 8.74 -4.62
CA LEU A 275 -3.42 7.84 -4.39
C LEU A 275 -3.06 6.45 -4.95
N PRO A 276 -3.85 5.39 -4.66
CA PRO A 276 -3.67 4.11 -5.33
C PRO A 276 -3.69 4.28 -6.86
N ALA A 277 -2.60 3.87 -7.51
CA ALA A 277 -2.42 3.95 -8.97
C ALA A 277 -2.56 5.36 -9.61
N PHE A 278 -2.50 6.44 -8.82
CA PHE A 278 -2.67 7.82 -9.29
C PHE A 278 -1.65 8.76 -8.63
N ILE A 279 -1.07 9.66 -9.42
CA ILE A 279 -0.16 10.72 -8.92
C ILE A 279 -0.45 12.01 -9.68
N LYS A 280 -0.83 13.07 -8.98
CA LYS A 280 -1.10 14.42 -9.53
C LYS A 280 -0.03 15.42 -9.07
N LEU A 281 0.32 16.34 -9.96
CA LEU A 281 1.21 17.46 -9.67
C LEU A 281 0.38 18.74 -9.50
N HIS A 282 0.15 19.15 -8.26
CA HIS A 282 -0.63 20.35 -7.95
C HIS A 282 0.27 21.59 -7.87
N VAL A 283 -0.19 22.71 -8.44
CA VAL A 283 0.52 24.01 -8.40
C VAL A 283 -0.45 25.07 -7.92
N GLY A 284 -0.29 25.47 -6.68
CA GLY A 284 -1.23 26.35 -5.99
C GLY A 284 -1.08 26.18 -4.48
N PRO A 285 -1.88 26.91 -3.69
CA PRO A 285 -1.88 26.72 -2.25
C PRO A 285 -2.54 25.36 -1.88
N LEU A 286 -2.24 24.85 -0.69
CA LEU A 286 -2.75 23.55 -0.23
C LEU A 286 -4.24 23.60 0.15
N ASP A 287 -4.72 24.75 0.60
CA ASP A 287 -6.12 24.98 0.99
C ASP A 287 -7.08 25.00 -0.21
N SER A 288 -6.55 25.10 -1.43
CA SER A 288 -7.34 24.94 -2.66
C SER A 288 -7.54 23.49 -3.07
N ILE A 289 -6.97 22.52 -2.35
CA ILE A 289 -7.14 21.09 -2.65
C ILE A 289 -8.41 20.60 -1.96
N ASP A 290 -9.47 20.40 -2.73
CA ASP A 290 -10.60 19.56 -2.33
C ASP A 290 -10.28 18.10 -2.68
N PHE A 291 -10.26 17.23 -1.67
CA PHE A 291 -9.93 15.83 -1.93
C PHE A 291 -11.04 15.07 -2.65
N TYR A 292 -12.30 15.49 -2.54
CA TYR A 292 -13.39 14.85 -3.28
C TYR A 292 -13.23 15.08 -4.78
N ASP A 293 -12.93 16.31 -5.18
CA ASP A 293 -12.67 16.66 -6.57
C ASP A 293 -11.48 15.87 -7.13
N VAL A 294 -10.39 15.76 -6.36
CA VAL A 294 -9.21 14.99 -6.77
C VAL A 294 -9.50 13.49 -6.87
N LEU A 295 -10.28 12.93 -5.93
CA LEU A 295 -10.71 11.53 -6.00
C LEU A 295 -11.59 11.29 -7.23
N GLU A 296 -12.55 12.16 -7.50
CA GLU A 296 -13.43 12.05 -8.67
C GLU A 296 -12.63 12.15 -9.97
N GLU A 297 -11.71 13.12 -10.08
CA GLU A 297 -10.77 13.24 -11.19
C GLU A 297 -9.98 11.93 -11.38
N ALA A 298 -9.42 11.39 -10.30
CA ALA A 298 -8.62 10.18 -10.34
C ALA A 298 -9.44 8.95 -10.77
N ARG A 299 -10.68 8.83 -10.29
CA ARG A 299 -11.62 7.76 -10.65
C ARG A 299 -12.01 7.84 -12.13
N ASN A 300 -12.38 9.02 -12.60
CA ASN A 300 -12.75 9.27 -14.01
C ASN A 300 -11.60 8.91 -14.95
N GLU A 301 -10.39 9.32 -14.58
CA GLU A 301 -9.22 9.04 -15.39
C GLU A 301 -8.84 7.55 -15.35
N VAL A 302 -8.89 6.89 -14.20
CA VAL A 302 -8.65 5.44 -14.15
C VAL A 302 -9.71 4.68 -14.95
N GLN A 303 -10.98 5.09 -14.93
CA GLN A 303 -12.02 4.51 -15.77
C GLN A 303 -11.69 4.67 -17.26
N ARG A 304 -11.20 5.84 -17.67
CA ARG A 304 -10.72 6.09 -19.04
C ARG A 304 -9.55 5.18 -19.42
N LEU A 305 -8.67 4.88 -18.47
CA LEU A 305 -7.47 4.08 -18.67
C LEU A 305 -7.67 2.58 -18.48
N ALA A 306 -8.78 2.14 -17.89
CA ALA A 306 -9.09 0.72 -17.68
C ALA A 306 -9.15 -0.08 -19.00
N ALA A 307 -9.28 0.58 -20.15
CA ALA A 307 -9.07 -0.02 -21.46
C ALA A 307 -7.61 -0.46 -21.74
N GLN A 308 -6.66 -0.12 -20.87
CA GLN A 308 -5.22 -0.38 -20.98
C GLN A 308 -4.68 -0.98 -19.66
N PRO A 309 -4.85 -2.30 -19.44
CA PRO A 309 -4.61 -2.94 -18.14
C PRO A 309 -3.16 -2.89 -17.61
N ASP A 310 -2.19 -2.57 -18.46
CA ASP A 310 -0.76 -2.59 -18.12
C ASP A 310 -0.20 -1.22 -17.68
N THR A 311 -1.01 -0.16 -17.74
CA THR A 311 -0.51 1.21 -17.53
C THR A 311 -0.70 1.61 -16.06
N VAL A 312 0.42 1.81 -15.33
CA VAL A 312 0.37 2.61 -14.10
C VAL A 312 0.13 4.05 -14.54
N ALA A 313 -1.04 4.55 -14.19
CA ALA A 313 -1.52 5.86 -14.59
C ALA A 313 -0.86 6.94 -13.73
N VAL A 314 0.31 7.42 -14.15
CA VAL A 314 0.84 8.68 -13.62
C VAL A 314 0.09 9.80 -14.30
N ILE A 315 -1.09 10.11 -13.77
CA ILE A 315 -1.95 11.14 -14.33
C ILE A 315 -1.61 12.44 -13.65
N MET A 316 -0.70 13.18 -14.29
CA MET A 316 -0.40 14.51 -13.82
C MET A 316 -1.49 15.48 -14.28
N GLY A 317 -2.49 15.67 -13.43
CA GLY A 317 -3.43 16.80 -13.54
C GLY A 317 -2.75 18.10 -13.11
N THR A 318 -3.16 19.20 -13.72
CA THR A 318 -2.82 20.57 -13.30
C THR A 318 -4.15 21.32 -13.24
N ASP A 319 -4.36 22.24 -12.30
CA ASP A 319 -5.63 22.99 -12.24
C ASP A 319 -5.88 23.70 -13.57
N GLN A 320 -6.83 23.18 -14.35
CA GLN A 320 -7.00 23.52 -15.77
C GLN A 320 -7.59 24.93 -15.98
N THR A 321 -7.98 25.62 -14.90
CA THR A 321 -8.49 26.99 -14.93
C THR A 321 -7.38 28.04 -14.81
N ALA A 322 -6.12 27.62 -14.99
CA ALA A 322 -4.95 28.46 -14.90
C ALA A 322 -4.98 29.66 -15.87
N ASN A 323 -5.08 30.88 -15.35
CA ASN A 323 -4.81 32.10 -16.12
C ASN A 323 -3.33 32.14 -16.57
N THR A 324 -2.96 33.11 -17.40
CA THR A 324 -1.59 33.23 -17.96
C THR A 324 -0.49 33.23 -16.88
N ASN A 325 -0.76 33.78 -15.69
CA ASN A 325 0.20 33.79 -14.58
C ASN A 325 0.34 32.39 -13.95
N GLN A 326 -0.75 31.65 -13.80
CA GLN A 326 -0.73 30.27 -13.30
C GLN A 326 0.01 29.32 -14.28
N MET A 327 -0.06 29.57 -15.58
CA MET A 327 0.73 28.81 -16.57
C MET A 327 2.25 29.03 -16.44
N ALA A 328 2.69 30.24 -16.06
CA ALA A 328 4.10 30.49 -15.80
C ALA A 328 4.57 29.74 -14.54
N LEU A 329 3.77 29.78 -13.46
CA LEU A 329 4.02 29.02 -12.24
C LEU A 329 4.07 27.51 -12.51
N LEU A 330 3.14 27.00 -13.32
CA LEU A 330 3.11 25.59 -13.71
C LEU A 330 4.38 25.18 -14.46
N ARG A 331 4.83 25.98 -15.44
CA ARG A 331 6.09 25.69 -16.16
C ARG A 331 7.28 25.66 -15.19
N GLN A 332 7.35 26.61 -14.27
CA GLN A 332 8.41 26.66 -13.26
C GLN A 332 8.38 25.44 -12.34
N ALA A 333 7.20 25.07 -11.83
CA ALA A 333 6.98 23.87 -11.04
C ALA A 333 7.41 22.61 -11.80
N MET A 334 7.01 22.47 -13.06
CA MET A 334 7.41 21.36 -13.92
C MET A 334 8.92 21.32 -14.17
N GLU A 335 9.61 22.45 -14.31
CA GLU A 335 11.07 22.46 -14.43
C GLU A 335 11.75 21.94 -13.17
N LYS A 336 11.22 22.28 -11.99
CA LYS A 336 11.73 21.75 -10.72
C LYS A 336 11.44 20.26 -10.56
N ALA A 337 10.21 19.85 -10.85
CA ALA A 337 9.75 18.47 -10.71
C ALA A 337 10.48 17.48 -11.65
N LYS A 338 11.19 17.96 -12.70
CA LYS A 338 12.13 17.12 -13.47
C LYS A 338 13.23 16.51 -12.60
N ASN A 339 13.61 17.19 -11.53
CA ASN A 339 14.62 16.78 -10.58
C ASN A 339 14.00 16.26 -9.28
N ASP A 340 12.68 16.01 -9.27
CA ASP A 340 12.00 15.45 -8.11
C ASP A 340 12.67 14.14 -7.71
N PRO A 341 12.92 13.87 -6.41
CA PRO A 341 13.61 12.65 -6.00
C PRO A 341 12.85 11.38 -6.37
N TYR A 342 11.53 11.44 -6.56
CA TYR A 342 10.72 10.30 -6.96
C TYR A 342 10.66 10.15 -8.49
N HIS A 343 11.18 9.02 -8.99
CA HIS A 343 11.27 8.74 -10.43
C HIS A 343 9.93 8.85 -11.16
N THR A 344 8.84 8.39 -10.54
CA THR A 344 7.51 8.41 -11.14
C THR A 344 7.02 9.84 -11.41
N VAL A 345 7.34 10.80 -10.52
CA VAL A 345 7.06 12.23 -10.75
C VAL A 345 7.85 12.74 -11.95
N ARG A 346 9.15 12.41 -12.03
CA ARG A 346 9.99 12.79 -13.18
C ARG A 346 9.46 12.24 -14.50
N LEU A 347 9.00 10.98 -14.51
CA LEU A 347 8.38 10.38 -15.69
C LEU A 347 7.11 11.12 -16.11
N GLY A 348 6.23 11.44 -15.16
CA GLY A 348 5.01 12.20 -15.44
C GLY A 348 5.32 13.57 -16.04
N VAL A 349 6.30 14.30 -15.48
CA VAL A 349 6.74 15.62 -15.99
C VAL A 349 7.22 15.54 -17.43
N ASN A 350 8.01 14.51 -17.75
CA ASN A 350 8.49 14.31 -19.10
C ASN A 350 7.36 13.96 -20.07
N ALA A 351 6.35 13.20 -19.62
CA ALA A 351 5.18 12.88 -20.43
C ALA A 351 4.35 14.13 -20.78
N ILE A 352 4.07 15.03 -19.82
CA ILE A 352 3.38 16.29 -20.11
C ILE A 352 4.17 17.13 -21.12
N LYS A 353 5.50 17.23 -20.98
CA LYS A 353 6.32 18.06 -21.87
C LYS A 353 6.29 17.65 -23.34
N GLN A 354 6.04 16.37 -23.60
CA GLN A 354 5.93 15.84 -24.96
C GLN A 354 4.55 16.10 -25.57
N GLN A 355 3.57 16.56 -24.78
CA GLN A 355 2.25 16.93 -25.30
C GLN A 355 2.35 18.25 -26.09
N PRO A 356 1.76 18.32 -27.29
CA PRO A 356 1.72 19.56 -28.05
C PRO A 356 0.99 20.64 -27.24
N MET A 357 1.68 21.73 -26.85
CA MET A 357 1.08 22.83 -26.05
C MET A 357 -0.18 23.46 -26.68
N ARG A 358 -0.51 23.17 -27.95
CA ARG A 358 -1.73 23.64 -28.62
C ARG A 358 -3.03 23.06 -28.04
N GLN A 359 -2.93 22.00 -27.23
CA GLN A 359 -4.07 21.28 -26.63
C GLN A 359 -4.61 21.94 -25.35
N PHE A 360 -3.77 22.66 -24.58
CA PHE A 360 -4.19 23.36 -23.36
C PHE A 360 -5.19 24.52 -23.58
N ASN A 361 -5.41 24.94 -24.84
CA ASN A 361 -6.32 26.03 -25.19
C ASN A 361 -7.63 25.57 -25.86
N ARG A 362 -7.91 24.26 -25.98
CA ARG A 362 -9.14 23.76 -26.62
C ARG A 362 -9.95 22.89 -25.66
N ASN A 363 -11.22 23.28 -25.52
CA ASN A 363 -12.39 22.56 -25.00
C ASN A 363 -12.14 21.42 -23.97
N PRO A 364 -12.60 21.55 -22.70
CA PRO A 364 -12.37 20.55 -21.64
C PRO A 364 -12.89 19.13 -21.94
N ASN A 365 -13.63 18.93 -23.02
CA ASN A 365 -14.18 17.64 -23.44
C ASN A 365 -13.40 16.94 -24.57
N GLN A 366 -12.22 17.42 -24.98
CA GLN A 366 -11.37 16.72 -25.95
C GLN A 366 -9.91 16.70 -25.50
N GLU A 367 -9.33 15.53 -25.20
CA GLU A 367 -8.14 14.98 -25.90
C GLU A 367 -7.51 13.68 -25.35
N LYS A 368 -6.63 13.12 -26.22
CA LYS A 368 -6.13 11.74 -26.29
C LYS A 368 -4.79 11.48 -25.56
N ILE A 369 -4.84 10.41 -24.76
CA ILE A 369 -4.00 9.19 -24.66
C ILE A 369 -2.50 9.25 -24.29
N VAL A 370 -2.26 8.80 -23.05
CA VAL A 370 -1.41 7.70 -22.52
C VAL A 370 -0.11 7.32 -23.24
N SER A 371 0.99 7.46 -22.49
CA SER A 371 2.27 6.90 -22.85
C SER A 371 2.38 5.43 -22.41
N ASN A 372 2.35 4.48 -23.36
CA ASN A 372 2.65 3.05 -23.16
C ASN A 372 4.16 2.85 -22.92
N TRP A 373 4.64 2.89 -21.67
CA TRP A 373 6.08 2.69 -21.39
C TRP A 373 6.43 1.47 -20.54
N TRP A 374 5.45 0.72 -20.04
CA TRP A 374 5.69 -0.42 -19.14
C TRP A 374 5.76 -1.80 -19.83
N ARG A 375 5.65 -1.89 -21.17
CA ARG A 375 5.67 -3.18 -21.89
C ARG A 375 7.06 -3.75 -22.22
N ASN A 376 8.15 -3.01 -22.01
CA ASN A 376 9.50 -3.43 -22.42
C ASN A 376 10.55 -3.47 -21.29
N ARG A 377 10.18 -3.83 -20.05
CA ARG A 377 11.17 -4.12 -18.99
C ARG A 377 10.77 -5.25 -18.08
#